data_AF-A0A416TU66-F1
#
_entry.id   AF-A0A416TU66-F1
#
_cell.length_a   1.000
_cell.length_b   1.000
_cell.length_c   1.000
_cell.angle_alpha   90.00
_cell.angle_beta   90.00
_cell.angle_gamma   90.00
#
_symmetry.space_group_name_H-M   'P 1'
#
loop_
_entity.id
_entity.type
_entity.pdbx_description
1 polymer ?
#
loop_
_entity_poly.entity_id
_entity_poly.type
_entity_poly.pdbx_seq_one_letter_code
_entity_poly.pdbx_strand_id
1 'polypeptide(L)'
;MEPMASPTWSDLLQTIKEKKYRVSADYLLREIAGEYAIIPVGAACQISNAVMVPNDTAVFLWNTFQQPHTISEVVAQAAEEYEAPEKKIQDSVLNFVHDTLKYQLLEEVVSL
;
A
#
# COMPACT_ATOMS: atom_id res chain seq x y z
N MET A 1 27.42 -21.39 -20.34
CA MET A 1 26.24 -20.89 -19.61
C MET A 1 26.74 -20.45 -18.26
N GLU A 2 26.89 -19.14 -18.07
CA GLU A 2 27.22 -18.58 -16.76
C GLU A 2 26.03 -18.84 -15.82
N PRO A 3 26.25 -19.26 -14.56
CA PRO A 3 25.15 -19.35 -13.61
C PRO A 3 24.59 -17.94 -13.41
N MET A 4 23.30 -17.76 -13.71
CA MET A 4 22.57 -16.55 -13.36
C MET A 4 22.75 -16.33 -11.86
N ALA A 5 23.55 -15.34 -11.46
CA ALA A 5 23.78 -15.04 -10.06
C ALA A 5 22.44 -14.73 -9.39
N SER A 6 22.18 -15.35 -8.24
CA SER A 6 20.99 -15.04 -7.45
C SER A 6 21.00 -13.56 -7.08
N PRO A 7 19.85 -12.85 -7.17
CA PRO A 7 19.78 -11.43 -6.82
C PRO A 7 20.19 -11.19 -5.37
N THR A 8 20.91 -10.10 -5.12
CA THR A 8 21.30 -9.68 -3.78
C THR A 8 20.11 -9.08 -3.03
N TRP A 9 20.22 -8.94 -1.70
CA TRP A 9 19.22 -8.24 -0.89
C TRP A 9 18.99 -6.80 -1.35
N SER A 10 20.04 -6.12 -1.81
CA SER A 10 19.93 -4.77 -2.39
C SER A 10 19.10 -4.77 -3.67
N ASP A 11 19.31 -5.75 -4.55
CA ASP A 11 18.56 -5.88 -5.80
C ASP A 11 17.07 -6.16 -5.54
N LEU A 12 16.77 -6.98 -4.54
CA LEU A 12 15.38 -7.25 -4.13
C LEU A 12 14.70 -5.99 -3.56
N LEU A 13 15.40 -5.22 -2.73
CA LEU A 13 14.88 -3.96 -2.18
C LEU A 13 14.66 -2.92 -3.28
N GLN A 14 15.58 -2.84 -4.26
CA GLN A 14 15.45 -1.97 -5.42
C GLN A 14 14.20 -2.35 -6.22
N THR A 15 14.04 -3.64 -6.53
CA THR A 15 12.90 -4.15 -7.29
C THR A 15 11.57 -3.83 -6.59
N ILE A 16 11.50 -3.99 -5.27
CA ILE A 16 10.29 -3.67 -4.49
C ILE A 16 9.99 -2.17 -4.53
N LYS A 17 11.01 -1.32 -4.51
CA LYS A 17 10.83 0.14 -4.62
C LYS A 17 10.37 0.58 -6.02
N GLU A 18 10.71 -0.16 -7.07
CA GLU A 18 10.35 0.16 -8.45
C GLU A 18 8.95 -0.33 -8.84
N LYS A 19 8.43 -1.32 -8.11
CA LYS A 19 7.07 -1.82 -8.31
C LYS A 19 6.04 -0.77 -7.93
N LYS A 20 5.00 -0.67 -8.77
CA LYS A 20 3.83 0.16 -8.49
C LYS A 20 2.76 -0.67 -7.83
N TYR A 21 2.07 -0.07 -6.89
CA TYR A 21 0.97 -0.68 -6.16
C TYR A 21 -0.26 0.22 -6.25
N ARG A 22 -1.44 -0.39 -6.21
CA ARG A 22 -2.71 0.32 -6.08
C ARG A 22 -3.69 -0.44 -5.20
N VAL A 23 -4.64 0.28 -4.61
CA VAL A 23 -5.76 -0.33 -3.89
C VAL A 23 -6.55 -1.26 -4.81
N SER A 24 -6.93 -2.43 -4.30
CA SER A 24 -7.79 -3.38 -4.98
C SER A 24 -9.19 -2.79 -5.21
N ALA A 25 -9.74 -3.00 -6.39
CA ALA A 25 -11.09 -2.56 -6.75
C ALA A 25 -12.20 -3.25 -5.91
N ASP A 26 -11.87 -4.33 -5.20
CA ASP A 26 -12.79 -5.05 -4.31
C ASP A 26 -12.89 -4.42 -2.92
N TYR A 27 -12.29 -3.25 -2.67
CA TYR A 27 -12.42 -2.53 -1.40
C TYR A 27 -12.68 -1.04 -1.63
N LEU A 28 -13.47 -0.43 -0.74
CA LEU A 28 -13.73 1.00 -0.74
C LEU A 28 -13.46 1.61 0.63
N LEU A 29 -12.81 2.77 0.64
CA LEU A 29 -12.80 3.66 1.80
C LEU A 29 -14.05 4.54 1.78
N ARG A 30 -14.79 4.57 2.89
CA ARG A 30 -15.98 5.40 3.08
C ARG A 30 -15.87 6.15 4.40
N GLU A 31 -16.35 7.38 4.41
CA GLU A 31 -16.60 8.13 5.65
C GLU A 31 -18.06 7.90 6.08
N ILE A 32 -18.26 7.47 7.32
CA ILE A 32 -19.56 7.18 7.91
C ILE A 32 -19.59 7.82 9.30
N ALA A 33 -20.51 8.77 9.52
CA ALA A 33 -20.65 9.48 10.79
C ALA A 33 -19.36 10.14 11.30
N GLY A 34 -18.48 10.59 10.40
CA GLY A 34 -17.21 11.25 10.74
C GLY A 34 -16.04 10.28 11.00
N GLU A 35 -16.26 8.97 10.84
CA GLU A 35 -15.22 7.96 10.94
C GLU A 35 -14.98 7.28 9.59
N TYR A 36 -13.73 6.93 9.31
CA TYR A 36 -13.38 6.21 8.10
C TYR A 36 -13.53 4.69 8.29
N ALA A 37 -14.02 4.02 7.25
CA ALA A 37 -14.18 2.58 7.19
C ALA A 37 -13.76 2.05 5.82
N ILE A 38 -12.95 0.99 5.80
CA ILE A 38 -12.66 0.21 4.61
C ILE A 38 -13.64 -0.96 4.57
N ILE A 39 -14.41 -1.01 3.48
CA ILE A 39 -15.52 -1.96 3.32
C ILE A 39 -15.22 -2.85 2.11
N PRO A 40 -15.34 -4.18 2.25
CA PRO A 40 -15.25 -5.08 1.11
C PRO A 40 -16.44 -4.86 0.18
N VAL A 41 -16.17 -4.87 -1.11
CA VAL A 41 -17.15 -4.84 -2.20
C VAL A 41 -16.84 -5.96 -3.20
N GLY A 42 -17.63 -6.07 -4.26
CA GLY A 42 -17.34 -7.01 -5.35
C GLY A 42 -17.13 -8.45 -4.88
N ALA A 43 -15.99 -9.03 -5.25
CA ALA A 43 -15.64 -10.40 -4.87
C ALA A 43 -15.29 -10.52 -3.38
N ALA A 44 -14.64 -9.51 -2.78
CA ALA A 44 -14.24 -9.54 -1.38
C ALA A 44 -15.45 -9.64 -0.43
N CYS A 45 -16.59 -9.04 -0.79
CA CYS A 45 -17.82 -9.12 0.01
C CYS A 45 -18.37 -10.56 0.15
N GLN A 46 -18.02 -11.46 -0.76
CA GLN A 46 -18.45 -12.87 -0.70
C GLN A 46 -17.57 -13.69 0.26
N ILE A 47 -16.36 -13.21 0.53
CA ILE A 47 -15.31 -13.92 1.28
C ILE A 47 -15.21 -13.37 2.71
N SER A 48 -15.43 -12.06 2.88
CA SER A 48 -15.27 -11.37 4.16
C SER A 48 -16.33 -10.29 4.34
N ASN A 49 -16.93 -10.25 5.53
CA ASN A 49 -17.78 -9.16 6.00
C ASN A 49 -17.04 -8.24 7.00
N ALA A 50 -15.71 -8.35 7.07
CA ALA A 50 -14.92 -7.56 8.01
C ALA A 50 -14.82 -6.11 7.52
N VAL A 51 -15.33 -5.19 8.34
CA VAL A 51 -15.10 -3.75 8.19
C VAL A 51 -13.83 -3.40 8.95
N MET A 52 -12.89 -2.72 8.30
CA MET A 52 -11.66 -2.23 8.92
C MET A 52 -11.76 -0.74 9.15
N VAL A 53 -11.29 -0.26 10.31
CA VAL A 53 -11.29 1.16 10.68
C VAL A 53 -9.84 1.68 10.61
N PRO A 54 -9.44 2.34 9.52
CA PRO A 54 -8.10 2.92 9.41
C PRO A 54 -7.95 4.16 10.31
N ASN A 55 -6.72 4.43 10.74
CA ASN A 55 -6.35 5.73 11.30
C ASN A 55 -6.07 6.76 10.18
N ASP A 56 -5.89 8.03 10.55
CA ASP A 56 -5.68 9.13 9.59
C ASP A 56 -4.50 8.90 8.64
N THR A 57 -3.40 8.33 9.13
CA THR A 57 -2.24 8.00 8.28
C THR A 57 -2.58 6.91 7.27
N ALA A 58 -3.31 5.87 7.68
CA ALA A 58 -3.76 4.81 6.77
C ALA A 58 -4.78 5.34 5.75
N VAL A 59 -5.63 6.30 6.13
CA VAL A 59 -6.55 7.00 5.20
C VAL A 59 -5.78 7.78 4.15
N PHE A 60 -4.76 8.55 4.56
CA PHE A 60 -3.88 9.26 3.61
C PHE A 60 -3.21 8.28 2.63
N LEU A 61 -2.55 7.25 3.15
CA LEU A 61 -1.84 6.27 2.32
C LEU A 61 -2.80 5.54 1.38
N TRP A 62 -3.98 5.16 1.87
CA TRP A 62 -5.05 4.58 1.04
C TRP A 62 -5.39 5.48 -0.13
N ASN A 63 -5.65 6.76 0.14
CA ASN A 63 -6.01 7.75 -0.88
C ASN A 63 -4.90 7.94 -1.91
N THR A 64 -3.63 7.95 -1.48
CA THR A 64 -2.48 8.01 -2.42
C THR A 64 -2.44 6.78 -3.32
N PHE A 65 -2.65 5.58 -2.77
CA PHE A 65 -2.66 4.33 -3.52
C PHE A 65 -3.93 4.08 -4.33
N GLN A 66 -4.90 5.00 -4.36
CA GLN A 66 -6.01 4.95 -5.33
C GLN A 66 -5.51 5.03 -6.78
N GLN A 67 -4.30 5.56 -6.99
CA GLN A 67 -3.58 5.49 -8.26
C GLN A 67 -2.28 4.67 -8.10
N PRO A 68 -1.79 4.03 -9.17
CA PRO A 68 -0.55 3.26 -9.11
C PRO A 68 0.67 4.11 -8.71
N HIS A 69 1.25 3.82 -7.55
CA HIS A 69 2.44 4.49 -7.05
C HIS A 69 3.49 3.49 -6.55
N THR A 70 4.75 3.88 -6.68
CA THR A 70 5.87 3.19 -6.03
C THR A 70 5.92 3.52 -4.55
N ILE A 71 6.53 2.63 -3.75
CA ILE A 71 6.75 2.89 -2.32
C ILE A 71 7.58 4.18 -2.13
N SER A 72 8.57 4.42 -2.98
CA SER A 72 9.41 5.62 -2.90
C SER A 72 8.64 6.92 -3.18
N GLU A 73 7.74 6.94 -4.16
CA GLU A 73 6.87 8.10 -4.42
C GLU A 73 5.96 8.39 -3.22
N VAL A 74 5.37 7.36 -2.61
CA VAL A 74 4.48 7.54 -1.45
C VAL A 74 5.25 7.98 -0.21
N VAL A 75 6.47 7.48 0.02
CA VAL A 75 7.33 7.97 1.10
C VAL A 75 7.64 9.46 0.93
N ALA A 76 7.95 9.91 -0.30
CA ALA A 76 8.20 11.32 -0.58
C ALA A 76 6.95 12.19 -0.29
N GLN A 77 5.77 11.77 -0.78
CA GLN A 77 4.51 12.47 -0.52
C GLN A 77 4.17 12.52 0.98
N ALA A 78 4.36 11.41 1.69
CA ALA A 78 4.13 11.35 3.14
C ALA A 78 5.11 12.24 3.92
N ALA A 79 6.33 12.43 3.44
CA ALA A 79 7.31 13.34 4.06
C ALA A 79 7.00 14.82 3.83
N GLU A 80 6.25 15.16 2.77
CA GLU A 80 5.74 16.51 2.56
C GLU A 80 4.51 16.80 3.44
N GLU A 81 3.64 15.80 3.64
CA GLU A 81 2.42 15.94 4.45
C GLU A 81 2.69 15.90 5.96
N TYR A 82 3.63 15.04 6.40
CA TYR A 82 3.87 14.79 7.82
C TYR A 82 5.26 15.27 8.27
N GLU A 83 5.29 16.11 9.30
CA GLU A 83 6.53 16.50 9.98
C GLU A 83 7.01 15.39 10.94
N ALA A 84 7.62 14.35 10.38
CA ALA A 84 8.18 13.22 11.13
C ALA A 84 9.58 12.82 10.61
N PRO A 85 10.39 12.11 11.41
CA PRO A 85 11.67 11.58 10.92
C PRO A 85 11.48 10.66 9.71
N GLU A 86 12.31 10.80 8.69
CA GLU A 86 12.25 10.04 7.42
C GLU A 86 12.11 8.53 7.66
N LYS A 87 12.91 7.98 8.56
CA LYS A 87 12.84 6.55 8.92
C LYS A 87 11.46 6.14 9.43
N LYS A 88 10.81 6.97 10.23
CA LYS A 88 9.46 6.68 10.76
C LYS A 88 8.41 6.70 9.65
N ILE A 89 8.53 7.62 8.70
CA ILE A 89 7.64 7.71 7.53
C ILE A 89 7.83 6.47 6.65
N GLN A 90 9.09 6.13 6.35
CA GLN A 90 9.44 4.96 5.57
C GLN A 90 8.90 3.68 6.20
N ASP A 91 9.14 3.48 7.50
CA ASP A 91 8.64 2.31 8.24
C ASP A 91 7.10 2.26 8.23
N SER A 92 6.42 3.40 8.34
CA SER A 92 4.95 3.47 8.30
C SER A 92 4.40 3.06 6.93
N VAL A 93 4.98 3.59 5.85
CA VAL A 93 4.57 3.26 4.47
C VAL A 93 4.85 1.80 4.16
N LEU A 94 6.02 1.28 4.55
CA LEU A 94 6.37 -0.13 4.35
C LEU A 94 5.44 -1.08 5.10
N ASN A 95 5.13 -0.78 6.37
CA ASN A 95 4.19 -1.58 7.16
C ASN A 95 2.79 -1.55 6.54
N PHE A 96 2.32 -0.39 6.11
CA PHE A 96 1.03 -0.28 5.42
C PHE A 96 0.99 -1.15 4.17
N VAL A 97 1.99 -1.05 3.29
CA VAL A 97 2.05 -1.84 2.04
C VAL A 97 2.15 -3.34 2.34
N HIS A 98 2.98 -3.73 3.31
CA HIS A 98 3.11 -5.13 3.71
C HIS A 98 1.78 -5.72 4.19
N ASP A 99 1.12 -5.05 5.14
CA ASP A 99 -0.11 -5.57 5.75
C ASP A 99 -1.26 -5.60 4.75
N THR A 100 -1.40 -4.55 3.94
CA THR A 100 -2.44 -4.48 2.92
C THR A 100 -2.23 -5.49 1.78
N LEU A 101 -0.98 -5.78 1.37
CA LEU A 101 -0.70 -6.87 0.43
C LEU A 101 -1.06 -8.24 1.03
N LYS A 102 -0.71 -8.48 2.29
CA LYS A 102 -1.03 -9.74 3.00
C LYS A 102 -2.53 -10.01 3.03
N TYR A 103 -3.34 -8.97 3.19
CA TYR A 103 -4.79 -9.06 3.21
C TYR A 103 -5.44 -8.81 1.83
N GLN A 104 -4.66 -8.63 0.77
CA GLN A 104 -5.13 -8.38 -0.61
C GLN A 104 -5.94 -7.09 -0.80
N LEU A 105 -5.72 -6.08 0.06
CA LEU A 105 -6.26 -4.73 -0.10
C LEU A 105 -5.45 -3.90 -1.10
N LEU A 106 -4.16 -4.18 -1.23
CA LEU A 106 -3.27 -3.61 -2.24
C LEU A 106 -2.89 -4.70 -3.24
N GLU A 107 -2.69 -4.29 -4.49
CA GLU A 107 -2.24 -5.16 -5.58
C GLU A 107 -1.06 -4.53 -6.32
N GLU A 108 -0.14 -5.37 -6.78
CA GLU A 108 0.96 -4.95 -7.64
C GLU A 108 0.44 -4.67 -9.05
N VAL A 109 0.81 -3.53 -9.61
CA VAL A 109 0.47 -3.14 -10.98
C VAL A 109 1.61 -3.55 -11.89
N VAL A 110 1.42 -4.66 -12.61
CA VAL A 110 2.32 -5.03 -13.70
C VAL A 110 2.09 -4.06 -14.85
N SER A 111 3.12 -3.28 -15.19
CA SER A 111 3.11 -2.50 -16.42
C SER A 111 3.26 -3.49 -17.57
N LEU A 112 2.19 -3.68 -18.36
CA LEU A 112 2.18 -4.47 -19.59
C LEU A 112 2.93 -3.76 -20.73
#